data_AF-A0A4U2GQH2-F1
#
_entry.id   AF-A0A4U2GQH2-F1
#
_cell.length_a   1.000
_cell.length_b   1.000
_cell.length_c   1.000
_cell.angle_alpha   90.00
_cell.angle_beta   90.00
_cell.angle_gamma   90.00
#
_symmetry.space_group_name_H-M   'P 1'
#
loop_
_entity.id
_entity.type
_entity.pdbx_description
1 polymer ?
#
loop_
_entity_poly.entity_id
_entity_poly.type
_entity_poly.pdbx_seq_one_letter_code
_entity_poly.pdbx_strand_id
1 'polypeptide(L)' 'MTMHQQHYQQLVSELELVEQSLTKAAPDWSTVPTFKKPLVAIQAAEEASQQVATTIHLLKSLMNNFHLRLCELEATHGQ' A
#
# COMPACT_ATOMS: atom_id res chain seq x y z
N MET A 1 -19.34 14.16 3.15
CA MET A 1 -18.85 12.79 3.43
C MET A 1 -18.91 12.53 4.92
N THR A 2 -18.94 11.26 5.34
CA THR A 2 -18.79 10.84 6.74
C THR A 2 -17.32 10.50 7.07
N MET A 3 -17.02 10.31 8.36
CA MET A 3 -15.69 9.84 8.79
C MET A 3 -15.41 8.40 8.31
N HIS A 4 -16.38 7.47 8.38
CA HIS A 4 -16.30 6.13 7.75
C HIS A 4 -15.84 6.23 6.27
N GLN A 5 -16.26 7.28 5.53
CA GLN A 5 -15.92 7.51 4.11
C GLN A 5 -14.59 8.24 3.86
N GLN A 6 -14.23 9.27 4.64
CA GLN A 6 -12.99 10.04 4.42
C GLN A 6 -11.75 9.18 4.65
N HIS A 7 -11.78 8.34 5.69
CA HIS A 7 -10.73 7.36 5.98
C HIS A 7 -10.56 6.34 4.85
N TYR A 8 -11.66 5.90 4.21
CA TYR A 8 -11.59 5.02 3.05
C TYR A 8 -10.87 5.67 1.86
N GLN A 9 -11.21 6.92 1.51
CA GLN A 9 -10.52 7.63 0.41
C GLN A 9 -9.03 7.82 0.69
N GLN A 10 -8.65 8.16 1.93
CA GLN A 10 -7.24 8.26 2.32
C GLN A 10 -6.50 6.93 2.12
N LEU A 11 -7.05 5.81 2.60
CA LEU A 11 -6.43 4.48 2.45
C LEU A 11 -6.30 4.04 0.98
N VAL A 12 -7.24 4.44 0.11
CA VAL A 12 -7.13 4.21 -1.34
C VAL A 12 -5.99 5.05 -1.95
N SER A 13 -5.92 6.35 -1.65
CA SER A 13 -4.82 7.20 -2.14
C SER A 13 -3.45 6.78 -1.62
N GLU A 14 -3.35 6.28 -0.38
CA GLU A 14 -2.11 5.69 0.14
C GLU A 14 -1.72 4.41 -0.62
N LEU A 15 -2.69 3.59 -1.04
CA LEU A 15 -2.45 2.39 -1.85
C LEU A 15 -2.00 2.74 -3.29
N GLU A 16 -2.62 3.73 -3.92
CA GLU A 16 -2.24 4.28 -5.23
C GLU A 16 -0.80 4.84 -5.22
N LEU A 17 -0.38 5.49 -4.11
CA LEU A 17 0.99 5.96 -3.94
C LEU A 17 2.01 4.80 -3.84
N VAL A 18 1.64 3.69 -3.19
CA VAL A 18 2.50 2.49 -3.11
C VAL A 18 2.60 1.80 -4.48
N GLU A 19 1.51 1.69 -5.24
CA GLU A 19 1.53 1.20 -6.63
C GLU A 19 2.46 2.05 -7.52
N GLN A 20 2.33 3.37 -7.47
CA GLN A 20 3.21 4.29 -8.21
C GLN A 20 4.68 4.22 -7.77
N SER A 21 4.93 3.90 -6.50
CA SER A 21 6.29 3.71 -5.97
C SER A 21 6.90 2.41 -6.48
N LEU A 22 6.19 1.27 -6.34
CA LEU A 22 6.58 -0.04 -6.87
C LEU A 22 6.87 0.01 -8.38
N THR A 23 6.01 0.69 -9.15
CA THR A 23 6.14 0.85 -10.61
C THR A 23 7.43 1.60 -11.02
N LYS A 24 8.02 2.39 -10.10
CA LYS A 24 9.23 3.20 -10.31
C LYS A 24 10.44 2.69 -9.52
N ALA A 25 10.30 1.62 -8.74
CA ALA A 25 11.35 1.14 -7.84
C ALA A 25 12.49 0.39 -8.54
N ALA A 26 12.31 -0.03 -9.80
CA ALA A 26 13.34 -0.72 -10.57
C ALA A 26 14.50 0.23 -10.97
N PRO A 27 15.75 -0.01 -10.52
CA PRO A 27 16.89 0.84 -10.89
C PRO A 27 17.24 0.71 -12.37
N ASP A 28 17.66 1.80 -13.01
CA ASP A 28 18.26 1.73 -14.34
C ASP A 28 19.67 1.12 -14.25
N TRP A 29 19.73 -0.20 -14.44
CA TRP A 29 20.96 -0.99 -14.43
C TRP A 29 22.00 -0.60 -15.49
N SER A 30 21.67 0.25 -16.47
CA SER A 30 22.67 0.81 -17.40
C SER A 30 23.49 1.92 -16.74
N THR A 31 22.88 2.69 -15.83
CA THR A 31 23.52 3.82 -15.12
C THR A 31 24.36 3.38 -13.92
N VAL A 32 24.04 2.23 -13.31
CA VAL A 32 24.72 1.72 -12.10
C VAL A 32 26.08 1.11 -12.45
N PRO A 33 27.22 1.61 -11.92
CA PRO A 33 28.53 1.00 -12.14
C PRO A 33 28.57 -0.45 -11.65
N THR A 34 29.19 -1.35 -12.42
CA THR A 34 29.14 -2.81 -12.17
C THR A 34 29.46 -3.23 -10.73
N PHE A 35 30.48 -2.62 -10.11
CA PHE A 35 30.87 -2.91 -8.72
C PHE A 35 29.85 -2.44 -7.67
N LYS A 36 28.95 -1.51 -8.00
CA LYS A 36 27.85 -1.06 -7.13
C LYS A 36 26.56 -1.86 -7.34
N LYS A 37 26.42 -2.63 -8.43
CA LYS A 37 25.18 -3.37 -8.73
C LYS A 37 24.72 -4.30 -7.60
N PRO A 38 25.59 -5.05 -6.89
CA PRO A 38 25.16 -5.88 -5.76
C PRO A 38 24.56 -5.05 -4.61
N LEU A 39 25.17 -3.91 -4.28
CA LEU A 39 24.68 -3.02 -3.21
C LEU A 39 23.30 -2.42 -3.57
N VAL A 40 23.15 -1.94 -4.82
CA VAL A 40 21.89 -1.39 -5.32
C VAL A 40 20.79 -2.47 -5.41
N ALA A 41 21.15 -3.72 -5.72
CA ALA A 41 20.21 -4.84 -5.71
C ALA A 41 19.72 -5.21 -4.30
N ILE A 42 20.60 -5.14 -3.29
CA ILE A 42 20.20 -5.34 -1.89
C ILE A 42 19.25 -4.22 -1.46
N GLN A 43 19.62 -2.95 -1.67
CA GLN A 43 18.78 -1.81 -1.29
C GLN A 43 17.40 -1.84 -1.99
N ALA A 44 17.35 -2.12 -3.30
CA ALA A 44 16.08 -2.24 -4.01
C ALA A 44 15.20 -3.40 -3.50
N ALA A 45 15.80 -4.50 -3.02
CA ALA A 45 15.06 -5.61 -2.39
C ALA A 45 14.54 -5.25 -0.99
N GLU A 46 15.32 -4.49 -0.21
CA GLU A 46 14.89 -3.96 1.10
C GLU A 46 13.73 -2.96 0.95
N GLU A 47 13.83 -2.02 0.00
CA GLU A 47 12.78 -1.06 -0.33
C GLU A 47 11.51 -1.76 -0.83
N ALA A 48 11.62 -2.76 -1.72
CA ALA A 48 10.48 -3.56 -2.17
C ALA A 48 9.84 -4.37 -1.03
N SER A 49 10.63 -4.93 -0.11
CA SER A 49 10.13 -5.64 1.08
C SER A 49 9.32 -4.72 1.99
N GLN A 50 9.80 -3.50 2.23
CA GLN A 50 9.09 -2.49 3.01
C GLN A 50 7.81 -2.01 2.30
N GLN A 51 7.83 -1.87 0.98
CA GLN A 51 6.63 -1.55 0.19
C GLN A 51 5.58 -2.67 0.31
N VAL A 52 5.97 -3.95 0.19
CA VAL A 52 5.06 -5.10 0.38
C VAL A 52 4.44 -5.12 1.78
N ALA A 53 5.24 -4.88 2.83
CA ALA A 53 4.73 -4.79 4.20
C ALA A 53 3.71 -3.64 4.37
N THR A 54 3.94 -2.52 3.69
CA THR A 54 3.04 -1.35 3.67
C THR A 54 1.74 -1.66 2.94
N THR A 55 1.79 -2.29 1.75
CA THR A 55 0.62 -2.77 1.00
C THR A 55 -0.24 -3.71 1.86
N ILE A 56 0.37 -4.66 2.56
CA ILE A 56 -0.34 -5.61 3.44
C ILE A 56 -1.03 -4.88 4.60
N HIS A 57 -0.45 -3.81 5.13
CA HIS A 57 -1.08 -2.99 6.16
C HIS A 57 -2.30 -2.23 5.61
N LEU A 58 -2.15 -1.53 4.48
CA LEU A 58 -3.23 -0.76 3.85
C LEU A 58 -4.42 -1.65 3.46
N LEU A 59 -4.17 -2.82 2.86
CA LEU A 59 -5.22 -3.79 2.53
C LEU A 59 -5.97 -4.29 3.77
N LYS A 60 -5.29 -4.54 4.90
CA LYS A 60 -5.94 -4.89 6.17
C LYS A 60 -6.80 -3.75 6.71
N SER A 61 -6.32 -2.50 6.63
CA SER A 61 -7.08 -1.32 7.05
C SER A 61 -8.32 -1.09 6.19
N LEU A 62 -8.23 -1.30 4.87
CA LEU A 62 -9.38 -1.29 3.95
C LEU A 62 -10.38 -2.41 4.27
N MET A 63 -9.92 -3.65 4.46
CA MET A 63 -10.78 -4.77 4.86
C MET A 63 -11.49 -4.51 6.20
N ASN A 64 -10.78 -3.95 7.18
CA ASN A 64 -11.37 -3.57 8.46
C ASN A 64 -12.38 -2.44 8.32
N ASN A 65 -12.13 -1.43 7.48
CA ASN A 65 -13.10 -0.38 7.18
C ASN A 65 -14.37 -0.96 6.54
N PHE A 66 -14.24 -1.87 5.55
CA PHE A 66 -15.38 -2.56 4.94
C PHE A 66 -16.15 -3.45 5.92
N HIS A 67 -15.46 -4.26 6.75
CA HIS A 67 -16.11 -5.11 7.74
C HIS A 67 -16.85 -4.26 8.79
N LEU A 68 -16.19 -3.23 9.33
CA LEU A 68 -16.85 -2.24 10.18
C LEU A 68 -18.03 -1.61 9.47
N ARG A 69 -17.95 -1.28 8.18
CA ARG A 69 -19.04 -0.67 7.37
C ARG A 69 -20.20 -1.60 7.11
N LEU A 70 -19.97 -2.91 7.05
CA LEU A 70 -21.02 -3.94 7.02
C LEU A 70 -21.73 -3.98 8.38
N CYS A 71 -21.00 -3.88 9.50
CA CYS A 71 -21.62 -3.81 10.83
C CYS A 71 -22.28 -2.44 11.16
N GLU A 72 -21.70 -1.28 10.76
CA GLU A 72 -22.36 0.06 10.76
C GLU A 72 -23.47 0.16 9.67
N LEU A 73 -23.91 -0.99 9.08
CA LEU A 73 -25.09 -1.16 8.20
C LEU A 73 -26.08 -2.24 8.70
N GLU A 74 -25.61 -3.45 9.03
CA GLU A 74 -26.43 -4.60 9.47
C GLU A 74 -27.22 -4.26 10.73
N ALA A 75 -26.60 -3.57 11.69
CA ALA A 75 -27.26 -3.09 12.91
C ALA A 75 -28.40 -2.07 12.64
N THR A 76 -28.50 -1.52 11.41
CA THR A 76 -29.53 -0.56 10.99
C THR A 76 -30.64 -1.20 10.16
N HIS A 77 -30.41 -2.38 9.57
CA HIS A 77 -31.36 -3.04 8.63
C HIS A 77 -31.66 -4.51 8.96
N GLY A 78 -31.10 -5.04 10.06
CA GLY A 78 -31.32 -6.40 10.57
C GLY A 78 -32.42 -6.52 11.63
N GLN A 79 -33.37 -5.58 11.64
CA GLN A 79 -34.61 -5.61 12.43
C GLN A 79 -35.81 -5.53 11.47
#